data_AF-A0A0M9E413-F1
#
_entry.id   AF-A0A0M9E413-F1
#
_cell.length_a   1.000
_cell.length_b   1.000
_cell.length_c   1.000
_cell.angle_alpha   90.00
_cell.angle_beta   90.00
_cell.angle_gamma   90.00
#
_symmetry.space_group_name_H-M   'P 1'
#
loop_
_entity.id
_entity.type
_entity.pdbx_description
1 polymer ?
#
loop_
_entity_poly.entity_id
_entity_poly.type
_entity_poly.pdbx_seq_one_letter_code
_entity_poly.pdbx_strand_id
1 'polypeptide(L)'
;LNSIMKQLLESKILEQQRFRCSLNKDNNCDYILNGMISQVYSWIEIFVNLAHSKTNKRIVKVDAYFENEIADKKIIITRDIILNLVEQIVHNLSHELPLVEGNILKKNLKKITTTLNSLSRIKQEMEIIVFKKHVDIDFDILGIATIHEVNDVNSSAILNQVSKLIQKGDFVITR
;
A
#
# COMPACT_ATOMS: atom_id res chain seq x y z
N LEU A 1 3.19 -7.11 -6.22
CA LEU A 1 3.02 -5.65 -6.39
C LEU A 1 4.24 -4.96 -7.02
N ASN A 2 5.47 -5.26 -6.56
CA ASN A 2 6.67 -4.49 -6.93
C ASN A 2 7.07 -4.47 -8.41
N SER A 3 7.11 -5.61 -9.12
CA SER A 3 7.62 -5.63 -10.51
C SER A 3 6.71 -4.91 -11.50
N ILE A 4 5.39 -5.13 -11.39
CA ILE A 4 4.39 -4.51 -12.29
C ILE A 4 4.26 -3.02 -12.02
N MET A 5 4.22 -2.57 -10.75
CA MET A 5 4.25 -1.14 -10.44
C MET A 5 5.53 -0.48 -10.92
N LYS A 6 6.68 -1.12 -10.72
CA LYS A 6 7.98 -0.59 -11.13
C LYS A 6 8.03 -0.35 -12.64
N GLN A 7 7.62 -1.33 -13.45
CA GLN A 7 7.54 -1.18 -14.91
C GLN A 7 6.56 -0.10 -15.36
N LEU A 8 5.41 0.03 -14.71
CA LEU A 8 4.40 1.03 -15.05
C LEU A 8 4.85 2.45 -14.69
N LEU A 9 5.48 2.61 -13.52
CA LEU A 9 6.07 3.88 -13.12
C LEU A 9 7.23 4.27 -14.05
N GLU A 10 8.14 3.34 -14.36
CA GLU A 10 9.23 3.58 -15.32
C GLU A 10 8.71 4.08 -16.67
N SER A 11 7.69 3.41 -17.25
CA SER A 11 7.08 3.82 -18.52
C SER A 11 6.44 5.21 -18.43
N LYS A 12 5.73 5.51 -17.33
CA LYS A 12 5.02 6.78 -17.19
C LYS A 12 5.92 7.97 -16.88
N ILE A 13 7.06 7.71 -16.22
CA ILE A 13 8.09 8.72 -15.99
C ILE A 13 8.82 9.07 -17.27
N LEU A 14 9.13 8.07 -18.10
CA LEU A 14 9.68 8.29 -19.44
C LEU A 14 8.76 9.15 -20.31
N GLU A 15 7.45 8.98 -20.18
CA GLU A 15 6.44 9.74 -20.92
C GLU A 15 6.21 11.18 -20.40
N GLN A 16 6.76 11.55 -19.22
CA GLN A 16 6.62 12.87 -18.57
C GLN A 16 5.18 13.39 -18.44
N GLN A 17 4.20 12.49 -18.30
CA GLN A 17 2.78 12.85 -18.21
C GLN A 17 2.20 12.50 -16.84
N ARG A 18 1.11 13.19 -16.48
CA ARG A 18 0.25 12.75 -15.38
C ARG A 18 -0.24 11.34 -15.68
N PHE A 19 -0.16 10.46 -14.68
CA PHE A 19 -0.53 9.07 -14.87
C PHE A 19 -1.55 8.60 -13.85
N ARG A 20 -2.43 7.71 -14.31
CA ARG A 20 -3.41 7.00 -13.48
C ARG A 20 -3.21 5.52 -13.73
N CYS A 21 -2.84 4.79 -12.69
CA CYS A 21 -2.53 3.38 -12.77
C CYS A 21 -3.51 2.60 -11.89
N SER A 22 -4.25 1.69 -12.49
CA SER A 22 -5.08 0.69 -11.80
C SER A 22 -4.34 -0.64 -11.77
N LEU A 23 -4.05 -1.16 -10.59
CA LEU A 23 -3.51 -2.51 -10.39
C LEU A 23 -4.64 -3.55 -10.44
N ASN A 24 -5.28 -3.71 -11.60
CA ASN A 24 -6.00 -4.92 -11.99
C ASN A 24 -6.50 -4.79 -13.45
N LYS A 25 -6.29 -5.83 -14.26
CA LYS A 25 -6.85 -5.89 -15.63
C LYS A 25 -8.35 -6.23 -15.64
N ASP A 26 -8.90 -6.68 -14.52
CA ASP A 26 -10.26 -7.21 -14.42
C ASP A 26 -11.23 -6.30 -13.64
N ASN A 27 -11.42 -5.04 -14.06
CA ASN A 27 -12.51 -4.10 -13.67
C ASN A 27 -12.92 -3.92 -12.17
N ASN A 28 -12.29 -4.60 -11.23
CA ASN A 28 -12.48 -4.54 -9.77
C ASN A 28 -11.13 -4.19 -9.15
N CYS A 29 -10.63 -2.99 -9.47
CA CYS A 29 -9.47 -2.45 -8.82
C CYS A 29 -9.95 -1.66 -7.60
N ASP A 30 -9.66 -2.09 -6.38
CA ASP A 30 -10.14 -1.41 -5.16
C ASP A 30 -9.39 -0.09 -4.89
N TYR A 31 -8.21 0.09 -5.51
CA TYR A 31 -7.36 1.26 -5.32
C TYR A 31 -6.76 1.77 -6.64
N ILE A 32 -6.45 3.05 -6.70
CA ILE A 32 -5.88 3.72 -7.86
C ILE A 32 -4.65 4.49 -7.41
N LEU A 33 -3.54 4.27 -8.10
CA LEU A 33 -2.32 5.04 -7.92
C LEU A 33 -2.31 6.19 -8.93
N ASN A 34 -2.41 7.42 -8.44
CA ASN A 34 -2.37 8.63 -9.23
C ASN A 34 -1.00 9.28 -9.09
N GLY A 35 -0.33 9.55 -10.20
CA GLY A 35 0.97 10.17 -10.23
C GLY A 35 0.98 11.51 -10.94
N MET A 36 1.78 12.44 -10.41
CA MET A 36 2.11 13.71 -11.06
C MET A 36 3.62 13.87 -11.04
N ILE A 37 4.20 14.20 -12.18
CA ILE A 37 5.62 14.49 -12.31
C ILE A 37 5.76 16.00 -12.47
N SER A 38 6.60 16.60 -11.65
CA SER A 38 7.00 18.00 -11.73
C SER A 38 8.47 18.02 -12.13
N GLN A 39 8.77 18.62 -13.28
CA GLN A 39 10.13 18.80 -13.73
C GLN A 39 10.41 20.28 -13.94
N VAL A 40 11.55 20.72 -13.41
CA VAL A 40 12.10 22.05 -13.63
C VAL A 40 13.55 21.90 -14.08
N TYR A 41 14.24 23.01 -14.34
CA TYR A 41 15.54 22.99 -15.00
C TYR A 41 16.58 22.12 -14.27
N SER A 42 16.63 22.18 -12.94
CA SER A 42 17.64 21.50 -12.11
C SER A 42 17.12 20.27 -11.35
N TRP A 43 15.81 20.01 -11.34
CA TRP A 43 15.24 18.93 -10.52
C TRP A 43 14.00 18.28 -11.12
N ILE A 44 13.71 17.08 -10.62
CA ILE A 44 12.50 16.31 -10.90
C ILE A 44 11.91 15.78 -9.58
N GLU A 45 10.60 15.87 -9.46
CA GLU A 45 9.85 15.35 -8.33
C GLU A 45 8.63 14.59 -8.82
N ILE A 46 8.33 13.48 -8.17
CA ILE A 46 7.19 12.64 -8.47
C ILE A 46 6.30 12.57 -7.25
N PHE A 47 5.07 13.03 -7.39
CA PHE A 47 4.03 12.91 -6.38
C PHE A 47 3.15 11.73 -6.71
N VAL A 48 2.97 10.82 -5.77
CA VAL A 48 2.13 9.64 -5.91
C VAL A 48 1.07 9.63 -4.82
N ASN A 49 -0.18 9.43 -5.22
CA ASN A 49 -1.35 9.35 -4.36
C ASN A 49 -2.07 8.02 -4.59
N LEU A 50 -2.14 7.18 -3.57
CA LEU A 50 -3.03 6.03 -3.57
C LEU A 50 -4.41 6.45 -3.05
N ALA A 51 -5.44 6.20 -3.83
CA ALA A 51 -6.82 6.50 -3.46
C ALA A 51 -7.72 5.27 -3.64
N HIS A 52 -8.79 5.19 -2.86
CA HIS A 52 -9.82 4.17 -3.05
C HIS A 52 -10.58 4.42 -4.36
N SER A 53 -10.72 3.41 -5.21
CA SER A 53 -11.16 3.58 -6.60
C SER A 53 -12.61 4.09 -6.73
N LYS A 54 -13.50 3.66 -5.84
CA LYS A 54 -14.94 4.00 -5.87
C LYS A 54 -15.26 5.36 -5.25
N THR A 55 -14.51 5.76 -4.24
CA THR A 55 -14.80 6.96 -3.42
C THR A 55 -13.81 8.10 -3.69
N ASN A 56 -12.71 7.81 -4.38
CA ASN A 56 -11.58 8.71 -4.61
C ASN A 56 -10.99 9.29 -3.31
N LYS A 57 -11.28 8.70 -2.15
CA LYS A 57 -10.71 9.10 -0.87
C LYS A 57 -9.23 8.71 -0.86
N ARG A 58 -8.37 9.69 -0.58
CA ARG A 58 -6.91 9.50 -0.44
C ARG A 58 -6.61 8.59 0.75
N ILE A 59 -5.74 7.61 0.53
CA ILE A 59 -5.24 6.66 1.52
C ILE A 59 -3.83 7.06 1.94
N VAL A 60 -2.92 7.16 0.97
CA VAL A 60 -1.54 7.60 1.21
C VAL A 60 -1.07 8.53 0.09
N LYS A 61 -0.22 9.48 0.46
CA LYS A 61 0.56 10.29 -0.48
C LYS A 61 2.02 10.08 -0.16
N VAL A 62 2.81 9.81 -1.18
CA VAL A 62 4.27 9.77 -1.10
C VAL A 62 4.86 10.59 -2.23
N ASP A 63 6.11 10.98 -2.07
CA ASP A 63 6.90 11.70 -3.05
C ASP A 63 8.29 11.08 -3.17
N ALA A 64 8.92 11.34 -4.31
CA ALA A 64 10.32 11.06 -4.57
C ALA A 64 10.94 12.23 -5.33
N TYR A 65 12.18 12.53 -5.02
CA TYR A 65 12.86 13.74 -5.46
C TYR A 65 14.27 13.42 -5.95
N PHE A 66 14.68 14.12 -6.99
CA PHE A 66 16.06 14.15 -7.46
C PHE A 66 16.43 15.56 -7.91
N GLU A 67 17.54 16.06 -7.38
CA GLU A 67 18.16 17.33 -7.76
C GLU A 67 19.51 17.07 -8.43
N ASN A 68 19.80 17.81 -9.48
CA ASN A 68 21.13 17.86 -10.03
C ASN A 68 22.04 18.63 -9.06
N GLU A 69 23.18 18.05 -8.69
CA GLU A 69 24.16 18.70 -7.79
C GLU A 69 24.67 20.05 -8.34
N ILE A 70 24.57 20.25 -9.66
CA ILE A 70 24.94 21.48 -10.33
C ILE A 70 23.65 22.21 -10.74
N ALA A 71 23.25 23.20 -9.94
CA ALA A 71 22.01 23.97 -10.13
C ALA A 71 21.87 24.61 -11.53
N ASP A 72 22.99 24.97 -12.16
CA ASP A 72 23.00 25.64 -13.48
C ASP A 72 23.01 24.67 -14.68
N LYS A 73 22.95 23.35 -14.43
CA LYS A 73 22.86 22.35 -15.49
C LYS A 73 21.47 21.77 -15.61
N LYS A 74 20.95 21.80 -16.83
CA LYS A 74 19.72 21.11 -17.20
C LYS A 74 19.80 19.64 -16.77
N ILE A 75 18.82 19.19 -16.00
CA ILE A 75 18.68 17.80 -15.65
C ILE A 75 18.45 16.96 -16.92
N ILE A 76 19.30 15.95 -17.12
CA ILE A 76 19.11 14.94 -18.15
C ILE A 76 18.50 13.73 -17.46
N ILE A 77 17.23 13.43 -17.74
CA ILE A 77 16.56 12.27 -17.15
C ILE A 77 17.16 11.01 -17.76
N THR A 78 18.02 10.35 -16.99
CA THR A 78 18.59 9.05 -17.33
C THR A 78 17.74 7.93 -16.74
N ARG A 79 17.94 6.70 -17.25
CA ARG A 79 17.29 5.51 -16.71
C ARG A 79 17.57 5.32 -15.21
N ASP A 80 18.77 5.65 -14.76
CA ASP A 80 19.17 5.49 -13.35
C ASP A 80 18.43 6.46 -12.42
N ILE A 81 18.22 7.71 -12.87
CA ILE A 81 17.40 8.68 -12.13
C ILE A 81 15.96 8.17 -11.99
N ILE A 82 15.38 7.65 -13.08
CA ILE A 82 14.03 7.07 -13.07
C ILE A 82 13.97 5.89 -12.10
N LEU A 83 14.92 4.95 -12.18
CA LEU A 83 14.96 3.78 -11.31
C LEU A 83 15.04 4.19 -9.84
N ASN A 84 15.89 5.16 -9.51
CA ASN A 84 16.04 5.68 -8.15
C ASN A 84 14.73 6.30 -7.63
N LEU A 85 14.08 7.18 -8.41
CA LEU A 85 12.82 7.80 -8.03
C LEU A 85 11.70 6.75 -7.83
N VAL A 86 11.66 5.73 -8.68
CA VAL A 86 10.69 4.62 -8.54
C VAL A 86 10.97 3.81 -7.28
N GLU A 87 12.23 3.51 -6.98
CA GLU A 87 12.62 2.80 -5.77
C GLU A 87 12.29 3.59 -4.51
N GLN A 88 12.51 4.92 -4.51
CA GLN A 88 12.07 5.81 -3.43
C GLN A 88 10.55 5.75 -3.24
N ILE A 89 9.75 5.85 -4.30
CA ILE A 89 8.28 5.75 -4.21
C ILE A 89 7.87 4.40 -3.63
N VAL A 90 8.41 3.30 -4.16
CA VAL A 90 8.08 1.95 -3.69
C VAL A 90 8.46 1.77 -2.23
N HIS A 91 9.64 2.25 -1.84
CA HIS A 91 10.11 2.23 -0.47
C HIS A 91 9.18 3.03 0.46
N ASN A 92 8.79 4.24 0.05
CA ASN A 92 7.94 5.13 0.83
C ASN A 92 6.51 4.57 0.93
N LEU A 93 5.96 4.01 -0.15
CA LEU A 93 4.68 3.31 -0.13
C LEU A 93 4.72 2.09 0.79
N SER A 94 5.80 1.30 0.74
CA SER A 94 5.97 0.12 1.60
C SER A 94 6.14 0.49 3.08
N HIS A 95 6.71 1.67 3.35
CA HIS A 95 6.80 2.23 4.70
C HIS A 95 5.43 2.64 5.24
N GLU A 96 4.60 3.26 4.40
CA GLU A 96 3.28 3.77 4.81
C GLU A 96 2.19 2.70 4.80
N LEU A 97 2.31 1.67 3.95
CA LEU A 97 1.42 0.53 3.83
C LEU A 97 2.21 -0.77 4.02
N PRO A 98 2.75 -1.03 5.22
CA PRO A 98 3.47 -2.26 5.46
C PRO A 98 2.50 -3.43 5.32
N LEU A 99 2.85 -4.40 4.46
CA LEU A 99 2.18 -5.70 4.42
C LEU A 99 2.68 -6.49 5.63
N VAL A 100 1.81 -6.60 6.63
CA VAL A 100 2.10 -7.25 7.90
C VAL A 100 1.13 -8.38 8.08
N GLU A 101 1.69 -9.53 8.36
CA GLU A 101 0.97 -10.77 8.58
C GLU A 101 0.84 -11.06 10.08
N GLY A 102 -0.25 -11.72 10.45
CA GLY A 102 -0.52 -12.07 11.82
C GLY A 102 -1.60 -13.12 11.96
N ASN A 103 -1.96 -13.41 13.21
CA ASN A 103 -2.99 -14.38 13.54
C ASN A 103 -4.03 -13.77 14.48
N ILE A 104 -5.26 -14.25 14.41
CA ILE A 104 -6.30 -13.92 15.39
C ILE A 104 -6.00 -14.65 16.69
N LEU A 105 -5.76 -13.88 17.75
CA LEU A 105 -5.56 -14.37 19.12
C LEU A 105 -6.89 -14.65 19.82
N LYS A 106 -7.89 -13.79 19.59
CA LYS A 106 -9.20 -13.85 20.23
C LYS A 106 -10.26 -13.20 19.35
N LYS A 107 -11.48 -13.72 19.41
CA LYS A 107 -12.68 -13.12 18.80
C LYS A 107 -13.76 -12.96 19.87
N ASN A 108 -14.36 -11.78 19.92
CA ASN A 108 -15.54 -11.50 20.73
C ASN A 108 -16.56 -10.71 19.90
N LEU A 109 -17.66 -11.36 19.52
CA LEU A 109 -18.67 -10.80 18.60
C LEU A 109 -18.00 -10.28 17.31
N LYS A 110 -18.08 -8.97 17.06
CA LYS A 110 -17.46 -8.28 15.93
C LYS A 110 -16.01 -7.83 16.19
N LYS A 111 -15.52 -7.87 17.43
CA LYS A 111 -14.16 -7.45 17.77
C LYS A 111 -13.21 -8.65 17.66
N ILE A 112 -12.11 -8.49 16.95
CA ILE A 112 -10.99 -9.45 16.92
C ILE A 112 -9.74 -8.80 17.51
N THR A 113 -8.95 -9.61 18.20
CA THR A 113 -7.61 -9.25 18.67
C THR A 113 -6.61 -10.05 17.86
N THR A 114 -5.60 -9.38 17.30
CA THR A 114 -4.62 -9.99 16.40
C THR A 114 -3.20 -9.87 16.94
N THR A 115 -2.26 -10.64 16.41
CA THR A 115 -0.83 -10.50 16.73
C THR A 115 -0.16 -9.28 16.09
N LEU A 116 -0.88 -8.52 15.25
CA LEU A 116 -0.37 -7.28 14.66
C LEU A 116 -0.19 -6.25 15.78
N ASN A 117 0.92 -5.52 15.81
CA ASN A 117 1.25 -4.60 16.91
C ASN A 117 1.90 -3.30 16.40
N SER A 118 2.17 -2.36 17.31
CA SER A 118 2.76 -1.05 17.00
C SER A 118 4.16 -1.18 16.38
N LEU A 119 4.94 -2.18 16.79
CA LEU A 119 6.29 -2.45 16.26
C LEU A 119 6.25 -2.87 14.79
N SER A 120 5.15 -3.50 14.35
CA SER A 120 4.90 -3.80 12.95
C SER A 120 4.40 -2.58 12.14
N ARG A 121 4.46 -1.37 12.70
CA ARG A 121 4.06 -0.10 12.04
C ARG A 121 2.60 -0.05 11.62
N ILE A 122 1.77 -0.80 12.33
CA ILE A 122 0.33 -0.85 12.15
C ILE A 122 -0.29 0.44 12.71
N LYS A 123 -1.22 1.05 11.96
CA LYS A 123 -1.93 2.26 12.37
C LYS A 123 -3.41 1.95 12.61
N GLN A 124 -4.05 2.79 13.42
CA GLN A 124 -5.51 2.79 13.51
C GLN A 124 -6.11 3.10 12.13
N GLU A 125 -7.35 2.66 11.90
CA GLU A 125 -8.10 2.77 10.65
C GLU A 125 -7.55 1.95 9.46
N MET A 126 -6.40 1.26 9.61
CA MET A 126 -5.94 0.30 8.61
C MET A 126 -6.92 -0.87 8.48
N GLU A 127 -7.15 -1.30 7.24
CA GLU A 127 -7.94 -2.49 6.99
C GLU A 127 -7.06 -3.74 7.10
N ILE A 128 -7.67 -4.84 7.53
CA ILE A 128 -7.07 -6.16 7.54
C ILE A 128 -8.03 -7.15 6.88
N ILE A 129 -7.48 -8.06 6.08
CA ILE A 129 -8.22 -9.17 5.50
C ILE A 129 -7.99 -10.39 6.37
N VAL A 130 -9.06 -11.11 6.70
CA VAL A 130 -9.04 -12.34 7.49
C VAL A 130 -9.12 -13.53 6.56
N PHE A 131 -8.23 -14.51 6.75
CA PHE A 131 -8.15 -15.75 5.98
C PHE A 131 -8.23 -16.98 6.87
N LYS A 132 -8.72 -18.08 6.31
CA LYS A 132 -8.74 -19.36 7.02
C LYS A 132 -7.34 -19.88 7.29
N LYS A 133 -7.11 -20.40 8.49
CA LYS A 133 -5.87 -21.12 8.83
C LYS A 133 -5.70 -22.37 7.93
N HIS A 134 -4.55 -22.49 7.28
CA HIS A 134 -4.13 -23.51 6.32
C HIS A 134 -4.80 -24.89 6.41
N VAL A 135 -5.27 -25.37 5.24
CA VAL A 135 -4.81 -26.63 4.62
C VAL A 135 -4.74 -26.33 3.11
N ASP A 136 -3.52 -26.29 2.55
CA ASP A 136 -3.19 -26.22 1.11
C ASP A 136 -3.73 -25.06 0.24
N ILE A 137 -2.81 -24.16 -0.12
CA ILE A 137 -2.72 -23.29 -1.32
C ILE A 137 -3.83 -22.25 -1.56
N ASP A 138 -5.05 -22.43 -1.07
CA ASP A 138 -6.16 -21.49 -1.27
C ASP A 138 -6.47 -20.67 0.00
N PHE A 139 -6.13 -19.39 -0.06
CA PHE A 139 -6.46 -18.41 0.96
C PHE A 139 -7.94 -18.02 0.88
N ASP A 140 -8.76 -18.73 1.63
CA ASP A 140 -10.19 -18.45 1.77
C ASP A 140 -10.41 -17.15 2.57
N ILE A 141 -10.88 -16.08 1.90
CA ILE A 141 -11.24 -14.82 2.56
C ILE A 141 -12.47 -15.05 3.45
N LEU A 142 -12.30 -14.82 4.75
CA LEU A 142 -13.34 -14.96 5.78
C LEU A 142 -14.02 -13.64 6.13
N GLY A 143 -13.33 -12.51 5.93
CA GLY A 143 -13.87 -11.20 6.22
C GLY A 143 -12.86 -10.06 6.11
N ILE A 144 -13.36 -8.85 6.35
CA ILE A 144 -12.57 -7.60 6.41
C ILE A 144 -12.83 -6.95 7.76
N ALA A 145 -11.76 -6.47 8.39
CA ALA A 145 -11.82 -5.73 9.64
C ALA A 145 -11.05 -4.41 9.53
N THR A 146 -11.43 -3.42 10.33
CA THR A 146 -10.66 -2.17 10.49
C THR A 146 -10.05 -2.13 11.87
N ILE A 147 -8.77 -1.82 11.94
CA ILE A 147 -8.03 -1.68 13.19
C ILE A 147 -8.54 -0.45 13.94
N HIS A 148 -8.98 -0.66 15.17
CA HIS A 148 -9.45 0.41 16.05
C HIS A 148 -8.36 0.79 17.07
N GLU A 149 -7.59 -0.18 17.57
CA GLU A 149 -6.65 0.05 18.66
C GLU A 149 -5.37 -0.74 18.38
N VAL A 150 -4.21 -0.13 18.64
CA VAL A 150 -2.90 -0.74 18.45
C VAL A 150 -2.07 -0.46 19.70
N ASN A 151 -1.46 -1.50 20.26
CA ASN A 151 -0.48 -1.40 21.33
C ASN A 151 0.78 -2.18 20.96
N ASP A 152 1.74 -2.23 21.87
CA ASP A 152 3.06 -2.84 21.62
C ASP A 152 3.04 -4.36 21.46
N VAL A 153 1.94 -5.01 21.84
CA VAL A 153 1.82 -6.47 21.86
C VAL A 153 0.83 -6.97 20.81
N ASN A 154 -0.27 -6.27 20.62
CA ASN A 154 -1.39 -6.67 19.77
C ASN A 154 -2.19 -5.47 19.25
N SER A 155 -3.17 -5.77 18.41
CA SER A 155 -4.13 -4.81 17.91
C SER A 155 -5.53 -5.38 18.03
N SER A 156 -6.48 -4.48 18.20
CA SER A 156 -7.90 -4.79 18.13
C SER A 156 -8.50 -4.22 16.86
N ALA A 157 -9.26 -5.03 16.15
CA ALA A 157 -9.95 -4.65 14.93
C ALA A 157 -11.45 -5.00 15.00
N ILE A 158 -12.28 -4.23 14.32
CA ILE A 158 -13.71 -4.44 14.19
C ILE A 158 -13.99 -5.08 12.83
N LEU A 159 -14.69 -6.21 12.83
CA LEU A 159 -15.16 -6.89 11.62
C LEU A 159 -16.26 -6.06 10.95
N ASN A 160 -15.95 -5.54 9.77
CA ASN A 160 -16.86 -4.77 8.93
C ASN A 160 -17.69 -5.69 8.03
N GLN A 161 -17.03 -6.72 7.49
CA GLN A 161 -17.61 -7.70 6.58
C GLN A 161 -17.21 -9.10 7.01
N VAL A 162 -18.16 -10.01 7.04
CA VAL A 162 -17.95 -11.41 7.42
C VAL A 162 -18.62 -12.27 6.36
N SER A 163 -17.83 -13.01 5.59
CA SER A 163 -18.30 -13.94 4.56
C SER A 163 -18.42 -15.37 5.10
N LYS A 164 -17.56 -15.74 6.06
CA LYS A 164 -17.45 -17.10 6.61
C LYS A 164 -17.17 -17.05 8.11
N LEU A 165 -17.21 -18.21 8.77
CA LEU A 165 -16.89 -18.32 10.19
C LEU A 165 -15.43 -17.97 10.44
N ILE A 166 -15.20 -16.95 11.28
CA ILE A 166 -13.89 -16.53 11.78
C ILE A 166 -13.66 -17.09 13.18
N GLN A 167 -12.48 -17.63 13.44
CA GLN A 167 -12.06 -18.28 14.68
C GLN A 167 -10.62 -17.92 15.09
N LYS A 168 -10.22 -18.33 16.30
CA LYS A 168 -8.85 -18.15 16.79
C LYS A 168 -7.88 -18.95 15.93
N GLY A 169 -6.74 -18.35 15.60
CA GLY A 169 -5.68 -18.94 14.78
C GLY A 169 -5.86 -18.72 13.29
N ASP A 170 -6.98 -18.16 12.86
CA ASP A 170 -7.14 -17.65 11.49
C ASP A 170 -6.13 -16.53 11.22
N PHE A 171 -5.75 -16.41 9.96
CA PHE A 171 -4.67 -15.55 9.52
C PHE A 171 -5.20 -14.15 9.18
N VAL A 172 -4.38 -13.13 9.38
CA VAL A 172 -4.71 -11.75 9.00
C VAL A 172 -3.55 -11.11 8.25
N ILE A 173 -3.87 -10.29 7.26
CA ILE A 173 -2.91 -9.46 6.53
C ILE A 173 -3.45 -8.04 6.50
N THR A 174 -2.58 -7.05 6.71
CA THR A 174 -2.91 -5.65 6.42
C THR A 174 -3.21 -5.42 4.94
N ARG A 175 -4.12 -4.49 4.70
CA ARG A 175 -4.58 -4.08 3.38
C ARG A 175 -4.45 -2.57 3.22
#